data_AF-A0A4Q3KQG5-F1
#
_entry.id   AF-A0A4Q3KQG5-F1
#
_cell.length_a   1.000
_cell.length_b   1.000
_cell.length_c   1.000
_cell.angle_alpha   90.00
_cell.angle_beta   90.00
_cell.angle_gamma   90.00
#
_symmetry.space_group_name_H-M   'P 1'
#
loop_
_entity.id
_entity.type
_entity.pdbx_description
1 polymer ?
#
loop_
_entity_poly.entity_id
_entity_poly.type
_entity_poly.pdbx_seq_one_letter_code
_entity_poly.pdbx_strand_id
1 'polypeptide(L)'
;MNCAALLERMPPPWRLDKAESTRECLKYRRGQGEIIIVNHGGHGWWDAGSTAKGDVFGLVQHLRPDLNFGHARKLLREMVGLQPSFPEHERVRSRGEGGAPAAERWSAAKPLRPGSRAWRYLAEVRRLPGPVLRAAAAADAIREGAYGTAWFA
;
A
#
# COMPACT_ATOMS: atom_id res chain seq x y z
N MET A 1 17.29 -3.63 3.90
CA MET A 1 17.76 -4.69 2.96
C MET A 1 16.61 -5.00 2.02
N ASN A 2 16.90 -5.04 0.72
CA ASN A 2 15.89 -5.07 -0.33
C ASN A 2 15.92 -6.44 -1.06
N CYS A 3 14.77 -7.11 -1.13
CA CYS A 3 14.59 -8.41 -1.78
C CYS A 3 14.95 -8.36 -3.27
N ALA A 4 14.69 -7.24 -3.94
CA ALA A 4 15.04 -7.06 -5.35
C ALA A 4 16.58 -7.10 -5.56
N ALA A 5 17.34 -6.45 -4.68
CA ALA A 5 18.80 -6.47 -4.76
C ALA A 5 19.38 -7.89 -4.58
N LEU A 6 18.78 -8.69 -3.68
CA LEU A 6 19.13 -10.09 -3.49
C LEU A 6 18.90 -10.90 -4.78
N LEU A 7 17.71 -10.78 -5.38
CA LEU A 7 17.32 -11.50 -6.60
C LEU A 7 18.25 -11.20 -7.79
N GLU A 8 18.65 -9.95 -7.96
CA GLU A 8 19.53 -9.52 -9.05
C GLU A 8 20.98 -10.00 -8.87
N ARG A 9 21.45 -10.14 -7.62
CA ARG A 9 22.83 -10.53 -7.28
C ARG A 9 23.02 -12.04 -7.21
N MET A 10 21.96 -12.79 -6.95
CA MET A 10 22.03 -14.25 -6.82
C MET A 10 22.22 -14.95 -8.17
N PRO A 11 23.18 -15.87 -8.33
CA PRO A 11 23.32 -16.67 -9.55
C PRO A 11 22.37 -17.90 -9.54
N PRO A 12 21.69 -18.22 -10.66
CA PRO A 12 21.55 -17.38 -11.85
C PRO A 12 20.67 -16.15 -11.56
N PRO A 13 21.03 -14.97 -12.12
CA PRO A 13 20.36 -13.72 -11.79
C PRO A 13 18.91 -13.71 -12.25
N TRP A 14 18.04 -13.28 -11.35
CA TRP A 14 16.67 -12.96 -11.69
C TRP A 14 16.63 -11.66 -12.47
N ARG A 15 15.77 -11.60 -13.48
CA ARG A 15 15.60 -10.41 -14.32
C ARG A 15 14.26 -9.76 -14.03
N LEU A 16 14.28 -8.43 -13.85
CA LEU A 16 13.07 -7.66 -13.70
C LEU A 16 12.27 -7.67 -15.01
N ASP A 17 11.02 -8.09 -14.94
CA ASP A 17 10.03 -7.91 -15.99
C ASP A 17 9.40 -6.52 -15.83
N LYS A 18 10.00 -5.52 -16.48
CA LYS A 18 9.56 -4.13 -16.39
C LYS A 18 8.14 -3.93 -16.95
N ALA A 19 7.76 -4.68 -17.97
CA ALA A 19 6.47 -4.53 -18.63
C ALA A 19 5.32 -4.97 -17.72
N GLU A 20 5.56 -6.01 -16.93
CA GLU A 20 4.56 -6.60 -16.04
C GLU A 20 4.68 -6.14 -14.57
N SER A 21 5.62 -5.25 -14.27
CA SER A 21 5.83 -4.68 -12.93
C SER A 21 5.02 -3.41 -12.73
N THR A 22 4.60 -3.17 -11.49
CA THR A 22 4.03 -1.90 -11.06
C THR A 22 4.91 -1.25 -9.99
N ARG A 23 4.61 0.01 -9.66
CA ARG A 23 5.31 0.78 -8.63
C ARG A 23 5.41 0.06 -7.28
N GLU A 24 4.38 -0.69 -6.89
CA GLU A 24 4.30 -1.36 -5.58
C GLU A 24 4.59 -2.86 -5.65
N CYS A 25 4.66 -3.44 -6.86
CA CYS A 25 4.88 -4.87 -7.09
C CYS A 25 5.84 -5.06 -8.28
N LEU A 26 7.11 -5.37 -7.99
CA LEU A 26 8.13 -5.65 -8.98
C LEU A 26 8.15 -7.16 -9.27
N LYS A 27 7.96 -7.55 -10.53
CA LYS A 27 7.98 -8.95 -10.95
C LYS A 27 9.36 -9.34 -11.45
N TYR A 28 10.02 -10.25 -10.75
CA TYR A 28 11.29 -10.83 -11.14
C TYR A 28 11.08 -12.22 -11.71
N ARG A 29 11.74 -12.53 -12.83
CA ARG A 29 11.64 -13.82 -13.50
C ARG A 29 12.99 -14.51 -13.63
N ARG A 30 12.96 -15.83 -13.58
CA ARG A 30 14.11 -16.68 -13.85
C ARG A 30 13.63 -17.95 -14.56
N GLY A 31 14.29 -18.32 -15.66
CA GLY A 31 13.90 -19.49 -16.44
C GLY A 31 12.42 -19.52 -16.87
N GLN A 32 11.93 -20.72 -17.15
CA GLN A 32 10.53 -20.93 -17.51
C GLN A 32 9.67 -21.09 -16.25
N GLY A 33 8.77 -20.15 -16.01
CA GLY A 33 7.74 -20.25 -14.97
C GLY A 33 8.13 -19.82 -13.56
N GLU A 34 9.41 -19.51 -13.27
CA GLU A 34 9.77 -18.95 -11.96
C GLU A 34 9.52 -17.44 -11.94
N ILE A 35 8.62 -17.00 -11.05
CA ILE A 35 8.26 -15.60 -10.89
C ILE A 35 8.20 -15.28 -9.39
N ILE A 36 9.08 -14.40 -8.94
CA ILE A 36 9.05 -13.84 -7.57
C ILE A 36 8.60 -12.40 -7.67
N ILE A 37 7.61 -12.02 -6.86
CA ILE A 37 7.04 -10.69 -6.84
C ILE A 37 7.49 -10.00 -5.56
N VAL A 38 8.29 -8.94 -5.72
CA VAL A 38 8.79 -8.11 -4.63
C VAL A 38 7.81 -6.97 -4.39
N ASN A 39 7.41 -6.78 -3.14
CA ASN A 39 6.43 -5.78 -2.73
C ASN A 39 6.89 -5.04 -1.46
N HIS A 40 6.01 -4.19 -0.91
CA HIS A 40 6.27 -3.43 0.31
C HIS A 40 7.58 -2.63 0.25
N GLY A 41 7.83 -1.97 -0.89
CA GLY A 41 9.05 -1.19 -1.10
C GLY A 41 10.34 -2.02 -1.08
N GLY A 42 10.28 -3.30 -1.45
CA GLY A 42 11.46 -4.17 -1.43
C GLY A 42 11.63 -4.99 -0.15
N HIS A 43 10.78 -4.79 0.86
CA HIS A 43 10.91 -5.49 2.14
C HIS A 43 10.13 -6.81 2.21
N GLY A 44 9.22 -7.04 1.26
CA GLY A 44 8.47 -8.29 1.16
C GLY A 44 8.59 -8.93 -0.21
N TRP A 45 8.26 -10.21 -0.25
CA TRP A 45 8.13 -10.96 -1.50
C TRP A 45 7.07 -12.07 -1.38
N TRP A 46 6.62 -12.55 -2.53
CA TRP A 46 5.87 -13.80 -2.65
C TRP A 46 6.18 -14.49 -3.98
N ASP A 47 6.05 -15.81 -4.03
CA ASP A 47 6.26 -16.64 -5.21
C ASP A 47 4.94 -16.85 -5.96
N ALA A 48 4.90 -16.50 -7.24
CA ALA A 48 3.68 -16.61 -8.03
C ALA A 48 3.26 -18.05 -8.33
N GLY A 49 4.20 -19.00 -8.25
CA GLY A 49 3.93 -20.43 -8.44
C GLY A 49 3.53 -21.17 -7.17
N SER A 50 3.56 -20.51 -6.00
CA SER A 50 3.28 -21.17 -4.72
C SER A 50 2.59 -20.23 -3.72
N THR A 51 2.49 -20.64 -2.45
CA THR A 51 1.98 -19.81 -1.35
C THR A 51 3.12 -19.19 -0.52
N ALA A 52 4.38 -19.41 -0.93
CA ALA A 52 5.55 -18.93 -0.22
C ALA A 52 5.65 -17.39 -0.28
N LYS A 53 5.96 -16.79 0.86
CA LYS A 53 6.12 -15.35 1.04
C LYS A 53 6.92 -15.06 2.30
N GLY A 54 7.46 -13.85 2.40
CA GLY A 54 8.12 -13.43 3.61
C GLY A 54 8.98 -12.19 3.44
N ASP A 55 10.01 -12.11 4.28
CA ASP A 55 11.04 -11.09 4.23
C ASP A 55 12.28 -11.58 3.47
N VAL A 56 13.34 -10.78 3.49
CA VAL A 56 14.60 -11.10 2.80
C VAL A 56 15.29 -12.37 3.34
N PHE A 57 15.12 -12.73 4.62
CA PHE A 57 15.68 -13.97 5.17
C PHE A 57 14.90 -15.18 4.65
N GLY A 58 13.57 -15.08 4.69
CA GLY A 58 12.69 -16.08 4.08
C GLY A 58 12.97 -16.26 2.59
N LEU A 59 13.31 -15.18 1.87
CA LEU A 59 13.67 -15.25 0.46
C LEU A 59 14.96 -16.04 0.24
N VAL A 60 15.99 -15.80 1.04
CA VAL A 60 17.24 -16.59 0.94
C VAL A 60 16.95 -18.06 1.17
N GLN A 61 16.19 -18.40 2.20
CA GLN A 61 15.86 -19.79 2.50
C GLN A 61 14.97 -20.43 1.44
N HIS A 62 14.07 -19.65 0.81
CA HIS A 62 13.25 -20.12 -0.31
C HIS A 62 14.10 -20.45 -1.54
N LEU A 63 15.04 -19.56 -1.89
CA LEU A 63 15.91 -19.74 -3.06
C LEU A 63 17.05 -20.73 -2.81
N ARG A 64 17.41 -20.94 -1.55
CA ARG A 64 18.51 -21.79 -1.07
C ARG A 64 18.06 -22.57 0.16
N PRO A 65 17.21 -23.61 -0.01
CA PRO A 65 16.66 -24.40 1.09
C PRO A 65 17.74 -25.17 1.87
N ASP A 66 18.94 -25.31 1.30
CA ASP A 66 20.13 -25.87 1.95
C ASP A 66 20.72 -24.97 3.04
N LEU A 67 20.35 -23.68 3.09
CA LEU A 67 20.95 -22.72 4.01
C LEU A 67 20.13 -22.56 5.29
N ASN A 68 20.78 -22.75 6.44
CA ASN A 68 20.23 -22.35 7.72
C ASN A 68 20.23 -20.81 7.89
N PHE A 69 19.54 -20.33 8.93
CA PHE A 69 19.42 -18.90 9.20
C PHE A 69 20.78 -18.19 9.40
N GLY A 70 21.77 -18.88 9.99
CA GLY A 70 23.12 -18.35 10.17
C GLY A 70 23.85 -18.12 8.84
N HIS A 71 23.71 -19.05 7.89
CA HIS A 71 24.21 -18.90 6.53
C HIS A 71 23.50 -17.77 5.79
N ALA A 72 22.16 -17.68 5.92
CA ALA A 72 21.40 -16.58 5.34
C ALA A 72 21.89 -15.22 5.86
N ARG A 73 22.12 -15.09 7.17
CA ARG A 73 22.68 -13.87 7.77
C ARG A 73 24.07 -13.51 7.21
N LYS A 74 24.93 -14.51 6.97
CA LYS A 74 26.28 -14.29 6.42
C LYS A 74 26.20 -13.80 4.98
N LEU A 75 25.39 -14.44 4.14
CA LEU A 75 25.15 -14.04 2.75
C LEU A 75 24.59 -12.62 2.67
N LEU A 76 23.57 -12.33 3.49
CA LEU A 76 22.91 -11.03 3.53
C LEU A 76 23.82 -9.89 4.01
N ARG A 77 24.85 -10.19 4.81
CA ARG A 77 25.84 -9.18 5.23
C ARG A 77 26.57 -8.55 4.05
N GLU A 78 26.87 -9.32 3.02
CA GLU A 78 27.55 -8.85 1.80
C GLU A 78 26.64 -7.99 0.92
N MET A 79 25.34 -7.95 1.22
CA MET A 79 24.32 -7.22 0.46
C MET A 79 23.86 -5.93 1.12
N VAL A 80 24.40 -5.60 2.29
CA VAL A 80 24.06 -4.36 3.01
C VAL A 80 24.48 -3.16 2.17
N GLY A 81 23.56 -2.21 1.99
CA GLY A 81 23.78 -0.99 1.20
C GLY A 81 23.64 -1.17 -0.31
N LEU A 82 23.46 -2.41 -0.81
CA LEU A 82 23.15 -2.63 -2.22
C LEU A 82 21.73 -2.17 -2.52
N GLN A 83 21.59 -1.44 -3.62
CA GLN A 83 20.32 -1.01 -4.17
C GLN A 83 19.98 -1.87 -5.40
N PRO A 84 18.70 -2.20 -5.62
CA PRO A 84 18.29 -2.83 -6.87
C PRO A 84 18.57 -1.92 -8.07
N SER A 85 18.82 -2.54 -9.22
CA SER A 85 19.11 -1.85 -10.49
C SER A 85 17.93 -1.04 -11.01
N PHE A 86 16.72 -1.40 -10.60
CA PHE A 86 15.55 -0.56 -10.78
C PHE A 86 15.45 0.38 -9.58
N PRO A 87 15.54 1.71 -9.79
CA PRO A 87 15.37 2.63 -8.68
C PRO A 87 14.02 2.33 -8.04
N GLU A 88 13.99 2.24 -6.70
CA GLU A 88 12.75 2.38 -5.95
C GLU A 88 12.03 3.53 -6.60
N HIS A 89 10.92 3.23 -7.29
CA HIS A 89 10.17 4.21 -8.02
C HIS A 89 9.82 5.24 -6.98
N GLU A 90 10.56 6.36 -7.02
CA GLU A 90 10.68 7.25 -5.89
C GLU A 90 9.25 7.54 -5.47
N ARG A 91 8.96 7.46 -4.18
CA ARG A 91 7.74 8.06 -3.68
C ARG A 91 7.87 9.57 -3.87
N VAL A 92 7.86 10.02 -5.12
CA VAL A 92 6.88 10.97 -5.57
C VAL A 92 5.55 10.34 -5.15
N ARG A 93 5.20 10.52 -3.86
CA ARG A 93 3.86 10.98 -3.55
C ARG A 93 3.66 11.98 -4.67
N SER A 94 2.76 11.70 -5.60
CA SER A 94 2.20 12.85 -6.25
C SER A 94 1.85 13.73 -5.05
N ARG A 95 2.35 14.96 -5.04
CA ARG A 95 1.48 16.01 -4.55
C ARG A 95 0.26 15.83 -5.44
N GLY A 96 -0.60 14.86 -5.11
CA GLY A 96 -1.91 14.69 -5.69
C GLY A 96 -2.48 16.03 -5.35
N GLU A 97 -2.55 16.87 -6.38
CA GLU A 97 -2.84 18.30 -6.37
C GLU A 97 -3.39 18.64 -5.01
N GLY A 98 -2.51 19.15 -4.12
CA GLY A 98 -2.73 19.10 -2.68
C GLY A 98 -4.19 19.39 -2.39
N GLY A 99 -4.96 18.32 -2.13
CA GLY A 99 -6.42 18.45 -2.14
C GLY A 99 -6.74 19.58 -1.18
N ALA A 100 -7.64 20.49 -1.58
CA ALA A 100 -7.86 21.74 -0.86
C ALA A 100 -7.80 21.50 0.66
N PRO A 101 -7.07 22.34 1.43
CA PRO A 101 -6.92 22.19 2.87
C PRO A 101 -8.23 21.76 3.53
N ALA A 102 -8.16 20.94 4.58
CA ALA A 102 -9.37 20.39 5.20
C ALA A 102 -10.41 21.47 5.54
N ALA A 103 -9.96 22.67 5.96
CA ALA A 103 -10.80 23.84 6.19
C ALA A 103 -11.52 24.36 4.93
N GLU A 104 -10.84 24.40 3.78
CA GLU A 104 -11.46 24.81 2.51
C GLU A 104 -12.49 23.78 2.02
N ARG A 105 -12.15 22.49 2.13
CA ARG A 105 -13.10 21.42 1.82
C ARG A 105 -14.31 21.45 2.75
N TRP A 106 -14.10 21.70 4.04
CA TRP A 106 -15.18 21.85 5.02
C TRP A 106 -16.11 23.02 4.65
N SER A 107 -15.52 24.16 4.33
CA SER A 107 -16.25 25.38 3.94
C SER A 107 -17.07 25.16 2.67
N ALA A 108 -16.53 24.43 1.69
CA ALA A 108 -17.21 24.10 0.44
C ALA A 108 -18.25 22.96 0.56
N ALA A 109 -18.20 22.16 1.63
CA ALA A 109 -19.14 21.06 1.83
C ALA A 109 -20.55 21.58 2.12
N LYS A 110 -21.56 20.84 1.63
CA LYS A 110 -22.96 21.23 1.77
C LYS A 110 -23.42 21.01 3.23
N PRO A 111 -24.28 21.87 3.79
CA PRO A 111 -24.90 21.60 5.08
C PRO A 111 -25.66 20.27 5.06
N LEU A 112 -25.67 19.55 6.19
CA LEU A 112 -26.48 18.35 6.33
C LEU A 112 -27.98 18.71 6.24
N ARG A 113 -28.72 18.07 5.33
CA ARG A 113 -30.15 18.34 5.11
C ARG A 113 -31.01 17.10 5.43
N PRO A 114 -32.18 17.27 6.08
CA PRO A 114 -33.14 16.17 6.21
C PRO A 114 -33.42 15.47 4.88
N GLY A 115 -33.30 14.15 4.87
CA GLY A 115 -33.53 13.32 3.69
C GLY A 115 -32.36 13.22 2.70
N SER A 116 -31.24 13.92 2.93
CA SER A 116 -30.01 13.70 2.13
C SER A 116 -29.39 12.33 2.40
N ARG A 117 -28.44 11.90 1.55
CA ARG A 117 -27.86 10.55 1.67
C ARG A 117 -27.12 10.38 2.99
N ALA A 118 -26.37 11.41 3.40
CA ALA A 118 -25.71 11.46 4.70
C ALA A 118 -26.73 11.44 5.85
N TRP A 119 -27.84 12.19 5.74
CA TRP A 119 -28.88 12.20 6.75
C TRP A 119 -29.54 10.82 6.91
N ARG A 120 -29.98 10.20 5.82
CA ARG A 120 -30.60 8.86 5.87
C ARG A 120 -29.64 7.82 6.42
N TYR A 121 -28.37 7.87 6.04
CA TYR A 121 -27.36 7.00 6.62
C TYR A 121 -27.27 7.18 8.15
N LEU A 122 -27.17 8.42 8.63
CA LEU A 122 -27.05 8.68 10.07
C LEU A 122 -28.34 8.34 10.84
N ALA A 123 -29.51 8.69 10.30
CA ALA A 123 -30.80 8.51 10.96
C ALA A 123 -31.34 7.07 10.87
N GLU A 124 -31.23 6.44 9.70
CA GLU A 124 -31.87 5.15 9.42
C GLU A 124 -30.91 3.98 9.67
N VAL A 125 -29.64 4.11 9.25
CA VAL A 125 -28.63 3.05 9.41
C VAL A 125 -27.92 3.14 10.75
N ARG A 126 -27.48 4.34 11.15
CA ARG A 126 -26.78 4.55 12.43
C ARG A 126 -27.75 4.88 13.58
N ARG A 127 -29.04 4.97 13.29
CA ARG A 127 -30.13 5.16 14.27
C ARG A 127 -29.96 6.39 15.16
N LEU A 128 -29.28 7.43 14.64
CA LEU A 128 -29.12 8.69 15.36
C LEU A 128 -30.46 9.47 15.37
N PRO A 129 -30.93 9.94 16.54
CA PRO A 129 -32.19 10.67 16.62
C PRO A 129 -32.15 11.96 15.79
N GLY A 130 -33.22 12.23 15.04
CA GLY A 130 -33.35 13.44 14.24
C GLY A 130 -33.12 14.77 14.99
N PRO A 131 -33.51 14.93 16.27
CA PRO A 131 -33.14 16.11 17.06
C PRO A 131 -31.63 16.28 17.25
N VAL A 132 -30.89 15.18 17.47
CA VAL A 132 -29.42 15.19 17.62
C VAL A 132 -28.77 15.61 16.32
N LEU A 133 -29.23 15.10 15.18
CA LEU A 133 -28.71 15.48 13.87
C LEU A 133 -28.99 16.94 13.53
N ARG A 134 -30.16 17.48 13.92
CA ARG A 134 -30.46 18.92 13.78
C ARG A 134 -29.54 19.77 14.63
N ALA A 135 -29.31 19.39 15.89
CA ALA A 135 -28.40 20.10 16.78
C ALA A 135 -26.96 20.10 16.24
N ALA A 136 -26.48 18.95 15.76
CA ALA A 136 -25.15 18.82 15.19
C ALA A 136 -24.99 19.59 13.86
N ALA A 137 -26.03 19.63 13.02
CA ALA A 137 -26.03 20.45 11.80
C ALA A 137 -26.04 21.95 12.13
N ALA A 138 -26.81 22.37 13.15
CA ALA A 138 -26.86 23.77 13.60
C ALA A 138 -25.54 24.23 14.22
N ALA A 139 -24.82 23.33 14.89
CA ALA A 139 -23.49 23.59 15.45
C ALA A 139 -22.35 23.55 14.41
N ASP A 140 -22.67 23.36 13.12
CA ASP A 140 -21.69 23.11 12.06
C ASP A 140 -20.70 21.98 12.42
N ALA A 141 -21.18 20.94 13.11
CA ALA A 141 -20.38 19.78 13.49
C ALA A 141 -20.46 18.64 12.45
N ILE A 142 -21.46 18.70 11.56
CA ILE A 142 -21.69 17.69 10.51
C ILE A 142 -22.06 18.37 9.18
N ARG A 143 -21.39 17.96 8.10
CA ARG A 143 -21.68 18.38 6.72
C ARG A 143 -21.79 17.18 5.78
N GLU A 144 -22.37 17.42 4.61
CA GLU A 144 -22.43 16.45 3.52
C GLU A 144 -21.26 16.67 2.55
N GLY A 145 -20.37 15.69 2.54
CA GLY A 145 -19.20 15.63 1.69
C GLY A 145 -19.48 15.01 0.32
N ALA A 146 -18.41 14.82 -0.45
CA ALA A 146 -18.50 14.21 -1.78
C ALA A 146 -19.25 12.88 -1.76
N TYR A 147 -20.03 12.64 -2.81
CA TYR A 147 -20.86 11.43 -3.00
C TYR A 147 -21.92 11.17 -1.91
N GLY A 148 -22.25 12.20 -1.11
CA GLY A 148 -23.26 12.12 -0.04
C GLY A 148 -22.73 11.45 1.24
N THR A 149 -21.43 11.58 1.50
CA THR A 149 -20.77 11.10 2.72
C THR A 149 -21.00 12.07 3.88
N ALA A 150 -21.03 11.56 5.12
CA ALA A 150 -21.08 12.41 6.32
C ALA A 150 -19.65 12.82 6.72
N TRP A 151 -19.40 14.11 6.84
CA TRP A 151 -18.14 14.68 7.34
C TRP A 151 -18.36 15.31 8.72
N PHE A 152 -17.34 15.22 9.58
CA PHE A 152 -17.37 15.69 10.97
C PHE A 152 -16.22 16.66 11.20
N ALA A 153 -16.48 17.74 11.95
CA ALA A 153 -15.48 18.73 12.36
C ALA A 153 -14.72 18.28 13.61
#